data_AF-A0AAX0Z1B1-F1
#
_entry.id   AF-A0AAX0Z1B1-F1
#
_cell.length_a   1.000
_cell.length_b   1.000
_cell.length_c   1.000
_cell.angle_alpha   90.00
_cell.angle_beta   90.00
_cell.angle_gamma   90.00
#
_symmetry.space_group_name_H-M   'P 1'
#
loop_
_entity.id
_entity.type
_entity.pdbx_description
1 polymer ?
#
loop_
_entity_poly.entity_id
_entity_poly.type
_entity_poly.pdbx_seq_one_letter_code
_entity_poly.pdbx_strand_id
1 'polypeptide(L)'
;MKRIAALDSIRGLLLLLMTINHLIWVSGGYSIIQNVTLQPLGQFGAAECFVFISGLLAGVIYSRDSLTNPQITTKAFHRAFSIYRYHVSCLLVVFVWVFIASQLLPSALPILQQSAHNVIDSPIETLLASAVLVNQPSYFDILPLYIVFMLLLPFLVRGYRKGLGWLIISISIGIWFFSSTINATVLQPLFDIVFSNFKLQLSYFNIFAWQLLFVSSSLLGFMLQNKTLHWRHPVLTVLAVIIAVGIFAAHHGAFVSYGINRWVLYSYADKPELGWLRTLNIAVWVYLIAVIIQRNPSALHIKALSYIGRHSLRVFSWQIVVVYLSAPLLHNLRLEPYYIVVVIVISTSLWFAAWLSEKKWANKTKIQHWVSYVTVIFLIAITTNYVSAQAVSPLTIKISNLVDSKTLITVLVYDEKDDLNGRATVHYKKYSPQQVIKGITVESLPAGNYAILAFQDKDENYYLTRNNDGMPVEYFGLSNNPVLQGSLVMEQIKFSHHKSQTQTINFY
;
A
#
# COMPACT_ATOMS: atom_id res chain seq x y z
N MET A 1 -10.79 -31.13 -5.48
CA MET A 1 -10.76 -30.36 -6.74
C MET A 1 -9.37 -30.39 -7.37
N LYS A 2 -9.29 -30.42 -8.71
CA LYS A 2 -8.05 -30.14 -9.46
C LYS A 2 -7.69 -28.66 -9.31
N ARG A 3 -6.40 -28.33 -9.35
CA ARG A 3 -5.88 -26.96 -9.21
C ARG A 3 -6.39 -26.08 -10.37
N ILE A 4 -6.89 -24.88 -10.07
CA ILE A 4 -7.44 -23.94 -11.06
C ILE A 4 -6.35 -22.95 -11.46
N ALA A 5 -5.83 -23.09 -12.68
CA ALA A 5 -4.70 -22.29 -13.14
C ALA A 5 -5.01 -20.78 -13.24
N ALA A 6 -6.27 -20.42 -13.52
CA ALA A 6 -6.75 -19.04 -13.53
C ALA A 6 -6.57 -18.34 -12.17
N LEU A 7 -6.85 -19.03 -11.05
CA LEU A 7 -6.67 -18.46 -9.71
C LEU A 7 -5.19 -18.19 -9.40
N ASP A 8 -4.28 -19.03 -9.88
CA ASP A 8 -2.85 -18.76 -9.77
C ASP A 8 -2.45 -17.56 -10.66
N SER A 9 -2.97 -17.44 -11.87
CA SER A 9 -2.72 -16.27 -12.74
C SER A 9 -3.22 -14.97 -12.13
N ILE A 10 -4.42 -14.96 -11.53
CA ILE A 10 -4.94 -13.77 -10.85
C ILE A 10 -4.04 -13.43 -9.66
N ARG A 11 -3.64 -14.39 -8.82
CA ARG A 11 -2.69 -14.13 -7.72
C ARG A 11 -1.38 -13.54 -8.22
N GLY A 12 -0.85 -14.04 -9.34
CA GLY A 12 0.34 -13.50 -9.97
C GLY A 12 0.17 -12.07 -10.47
N LEU A 13 -0.96 -11.77 -11.11
CA LEU A 13 -1.32 -10.42 -11.52
C LEU A 13 -1.34 -9.48 -10.30
N LEU A 14 -2.01 -9.88 -9.22
CA LEU A 14 -2.11 -9.07 -8.01
C LEU A 14 -0.73 -8.77 -7.41
N LEU A 15 0.18 -9.75 -7.36
CA LEU A 15 1.56 -9.55 -6.92
C LEU A 15 2.30 -8.54 -7.80
N LEU A 16 2.15 -8.64 -9.12
CA LEU A 16 2.76 -7.70 -10.06
C LEU A 16 2.22 -6.27 -9.88
N LEU A 17 0.89 -6.11 -9.83
CA LEU A 17 0.24 -4.82 -9.62
C LEU A 17 0.64 -4.20 -8.28
N MET A 18 0.67 -4.98 -7.19
CA MET A 18 1.16 -4.51 -5.90
C MET A 18 2.62 -4.04 -6.01
N THR A 19 3.49 -4.85 -6.61
CA THR A 19 4.92 -4.54 -6.77
C THR A 19 5.13 -3.20 -7.48
N ILE A 20 4.51 -3.00 -8.66
CA ILE A 20 4.65 -1.76 -9.43
C ILE A 20 4.22 -0.55 -8.58
N ASN A 21 3.07 -0.63 -7.93
CA ASN A 21 2.57 0.49 -7.11
C ASN A 21 3.46 0.77 -5.90
N HIS A 22 4.00 -0.27 -5.26
CA HIS A 22 4.88 -0.12 -4.09
C HIS A 22 6.24 0.48 -4.46
N LEU A 23 6.81 0.06 -5.59
CA LEU A 23 8.05 0.66 -6.13
C LEU A 23 7.85 2.15 -6.44
N ILE A 24 6.68 2.52 -6.97
CA ILE A 24 6.37 3.92 -7.25
C ILE A 24 6.19 4.73 -5.95
N TRP A 25 5.37 4.24 -5.02
CA TRP A 25 5.12 4.93 -3.76
C TRP A 25 6.35 5.07 -2.87
N VAL A 26 7.16 4.03 -2.72
CA VAL A 26 8.35 4.09 -1.85
C VAL A 26 9.36 5.12 -2.36
N SER A 27 9.38 5.40 -3.66
CA SER A 27 10.27 6.40 -4.25
C SER A 27 9.75 7.84 -4.16
N GLY A 28 8.50 8.04 -3.73
CA GLY A 28 7.81 9.33 -3.81
C GLY A 28 7.44 9.74 -5.25
N GLY A 29 7.54 8.83 -6.21
CA GLY A 29 7.20 9.08 -7.61
C GLY A 29 5.71 8.98 -7.89
N TYR A 30 5.33 9.38 -9.11
CA TYR A 30 4.00 9.18 -9.69
C TYR A 30 4.16 8.76 -11.15
N SER A 31 3.27 7.92 -11.65
CA SER A 31 3.32 7.50 -13.05
C SER A 31 1.94 7.19 -13.59
N ILE A 32 1.74 7.47 -14.88
CA ILE A 32 0.50 7.18 -15.61
C ILE A 32 0.14 5.69 -15.61
N ILE A 33 1.14 4.80 -15.43
CA ILE A 33 0.88 3.36 -15.29
C ILE A 33 -0.03 3.07 -14.10
N GLN A 34 -0.02 3.91 -13.05
CA GLN A 34 -0.88 3.76 -11.89
C GLN A 34 -2.36 3.93 -12.24
N ASN A 35 -2.72 4.55 -13.36
CA ASN A 35 -4.12 4.58 -13.81
C ASN A 35 -4.66 3.18 -14.14
N VAL A 36 -3.78 2.25 -14.53
CA VAL A 36 -4.15 0.86 -14.83
C VAL A 36 -3.64 -0.15 -13.79
N THR A 37 -2.70 0.24 -12.92
CA THR A 37 -2.20 -0.65 -11.86
C THR A 37 -2.80 -0.35 -10.47
N LEU A 38 -3.23 0.89 -10.20
CA LEU A 38 -3.77 1.31 -8.92
C LEU A 38 -5.29 1.37 -8.96
N GLN A 39 -5.92 0.31 -8.45
CA GLN A 39 -7.37 0.19 -8.36
C GLN A 39 -8.09 0.31 -9.73
N PRO A 40 -7.66 -0.45 -10.77
CA PRO A 40 -8.14 -0.26 -12.14
C PRO A 40 -9.63 -0.54 -12.36
N LEU A 41 -10.28 -1.26 -11.43
CA LEU A 41 -11.65 -1.72 -11.56
C LEU A 41 -12.63 -0.96 -10.62
N GLY A 42 -12.18 0.15 -10.03
CA GLY A 42 -12.97 0.97 -9.12
C GLY A 42 -12.29 1.14 -7.76
N GLN A 43 -13.04 1.37 -6.68
CA GLN A 43 -12.49 1.69 -5.35
C GLN A 43 -11.89 0.50 -4.55
N PHE A 44 -11.17 -0.44 -5.18
CA PHE A 44 -10.47 -1.52 -4.46
C PHE A 44 -9.11 -1.84 -5.06
N GLY A 45 -8.17 -2.26 -4.21
CA GLY A 45 -6.81 -2.57 -4.61
C GLY A 45 -6.51 -4.06 -4.79
N ALA A 46 -5.26 -4.33 -5.17
CA ALA A 46 -4.79 -5.69 -5.36
C ALA A 46 -4.64 -6.48 -4.04
N ALA A 47 -4.44 -5.80 -2.91
CA ALA A 47 -4.29 -6.43 -1.60
C ALA A 47 -5.58 -7.13 -1.16
N GLU A 48 -6.72 -6.47 -1.34
CA GLU A 48 -8.04 -6.98 -0.98
C GLU A 48 -8.37 -8.27 -1.75
N CYS A 49 -8.13 -8.27 -3.07
CA CYS A 49 -8.30 -9.46 -3.90
C CYS A 49 -7.32 -10.58 -3.50
N PHE A 50 -6.10 -10.23 -3.09
CA PHE A 50 -5.10 -11.21 -2.69
C PHE A 50 -5.49 -11.90 -1.38
N VAL A 51 -6.01 -11.14 -0.40
CA VAL A 51 -6.61 -11.63 0.85
C VAL A 51 -7.82 -12.52 0.57
N PHE A 52 -8.74 -12.06 -0.28
CA PHE A 52 -9.92 -12.82 -0.66
C PHE A 52 -9.57 -14.17 -1.31
N ILE A 53 -8.71 -14.20 -2.34
CA ILE A 53 -8.35 -15.47 -3.01
C ILE A 53 -7.63 -16.41 -2.04
N SER A 54 -6.81 -15.87 -1.15
CA SER A 54 -6.09 -16.68 -0.17
C SER A 54 -7.04 -17.32 0.85
N GLY A 55 -8.06 -16.59 1.33
CA GLY A 55 -9.11 -17.16 2.17
C GLY A 55 -9.95 -18.21 1.43
N LEU A 56 -10.33 -17.94 0.17
CA LEU A 56 -11.02 -18.91 -0.69
C LEU A 56 -10.24 -20.23 -0.83
N LEU A 57 -8.95 -20.14 -1.16
CA LEU A 57 -8.07 -21.32 -1.29
C LEU A 57 -7.87 -22.02 0.05
N ALA A 58 -7.77 -21.28 1.15
CA ALA A 58 -7.69 -21.85 2.49
C ALA A 58 -8.96 -22.64 2.83
N GLY A 59 -10.15 -22.06 2.60
CA GLY A 59 -11.43 -22.73 2.72
C GLY A 59 -11.49 -24.02 1.90
N VAL A 60 -11.06 -23.98 0.64
CA VAL A 60 -11.03 -25.16 -0.24
C VAL A 60 -10.07 -26.25 0.26
N ILE A 61 -8.86 -25.88 0.67
CA ILE A 61 -7.79 -26.85 0.97
C ILE A 61 -7.99 -27.47 2.35
N TYR A 62 -8.32 -26.67 3.35
CA TYR A 62 -8.42 -27.11 4.73
C TYR A 62 -9.77 -27.76 5.07
N SER A 63 -10.78 -27.59 4.22
CA SER A 63 -12.10 -28.22 4.44
C SER A 63 -12.25 -29.61 3.83
N ARG A 64 -11.21 -30.15 3.18
CA ARG A 64 -11.25 -31.50 2.58
C ARG A 64 -11.64 -32.57 3.59
N ASP A 65 -12.50 -33.50 3.19
CA ASP A 65 -12.99 -34.59 4.05
C ASP A 65 -11.85 -35.49 4.55
N SER A 66 -10.77 -35.60 3.77
CA SER A 66 -9.57 -36.34 4.14
C SER A 66 -8.79 -35.74 5.32
N LEU A 67 -9.18 -34.58 5.85
CA LEU A 67 -8.47 -33.88 6.93
C LEU A 67 -9.32 -33.84 8.21
N THR A 68 -8.77 -34.42 9.28
CA THR A 68 -9.36 -34.31 10.62
C THR A 68 -9.12 -32.92 11.23
N ASN A 69 -9.92 -32.53 12.22
CA ASN A 69 -9.75 -31.22 12.87
C ASN A 69 -8.33 -31.03 13.47
N PRO A 70 -7.72 -32.02 14.16
CA PRO A 70 -6.33 -31.89 14.61
C PRO A 70 -5.33 -31.69 13.46
N GLN A 71 -5.48 -32.43 12.36
CA GLN A 71 -4.61 -32.27 11.18
C GLN A 71 -4.74 -30.87 10.55
N ILE A 72 -5.95 -30.30 10.54
CA ILE A 72 -6.21 -28.93 10.09
C ILE A 72 -5.46 -27.94 10.97
N THR A 73 -5.60 -28.05 12.29
CA THR A 73 -4.89 -27.19 13.25
C THR A 73 -3.38 -27.25 13.04
N THR A 74 -2.80 -28.46 13.01
CA THR A 74 -1.36 -28.65 12.79
C THR A 74 -0.90 -28.03 11.47
N LYS A 75 -1.61 -28.29 10.36
CA LYS A 75 -1.25 -27.73 9.04
C LYS A 75 -1.40 -26.20 8.99
N ALA A 76 -2.41 -25.65 9.65
CA ALA A 76 -2.66 -24.21 9.67
C ALA A 76 -1.60 -23.50 10.51
N PHE A 77 -1.23 -24.07 11.66
CA PHE A 77 -0.21 -23.52 12.54
C PHE A 77 1.19 -23.62 11.90
N HIS A 78 1.53 -24.74 11.26
CA HIS A 78 2.76 -24.82 10.46
C HIS A 78 2.80 -23.79 9.34
N ARG A 79 1.65 -23.52 8.71
CA ARG A 79 1.55 -22.51 7.66
C ARG A 79 1.72 -21.10 8.24
N ALA A 80 1.07 -20.79 9.36
CA ALA A 80 1.24 -19.52 10.08
C ALA A 80 2.70 -19.31 10.50
N PHE A 81 3.34 -20.33 11.09
CA PHE A 81 4.75 -20.30 11.46
C PHE A 81 5.68 -20.14 10.24
N SER A 82 5.35 -20.78 9.11
CA SER A 82 6.07 -20.54 7.87
C SER A 82 5.98 -19.08 7.46
N ILE A 83 4.79 -18.46 7.48
CA ILE A 83 4.62 -17.04 7.11
C ILE A 83 5.40 -16.15 8.09
N TYR A 84 5.32 -16.42 9.39
CA TYR A 84 6.07 -15.74 10.44
C TYR A 84 7.59 -15.77 10.19
N ARG A 85 8.15 -16.91 9.81
CA ARG A 85 9.57 -16.99 9.46
C ARG A 85 9.94 -16.08 8.29
N TYR A 86 9.13 -16.06 7.23
CA TYR A 86 9.38 -15.15 6.10
C TYR A 86 9.26 -13.68 6.52
N HIS A 87 8.29 -13.34 7.38
CA HIS A 87 8.13 -12.01 7.96
C HIS A 87 9.40 -11.56 8.69
N VAL A 88 9.86 -12.35 9.67
CA VAL A 88 11.07 -12.05 10.44
C VAL A 88 12.32 -11.99 9.55
N SER A 89 12.47 -12.89 8.58
CA SER A 89 13.59 -12.83 7.63
C SER A 89 13.58 -11.56 6.79
N CYS A 90 12.42 -11.13 6.28
CA CYS A 90 12.31 -9.88 5.52
C CYS A 90 12.62 -8.67 6.40
N LEU A 91 12.13 -8.65 7.65
CA LEU A 91 12.39 -7.59 8.61
C LEU A 91 13.90 -7.44 8.85
N LEU A 92 14.60 -8.53 9.14
CA LEU A 92 16.05 -8.50 9.37
C LEU A 92 16.80 -7.94 8.16
N VAL A 93 16.47 -8.39 6.94
CA VAL A 93 17.11 -7.90 5.71
C VAL A 93 16.86 -6.40 5.52
N VAL A 94 15.61 -5.95 5.68
CA VAL A 94 15.25 -4.54 5.53
C VAL A 94 15.89 -3.66 6.61
N PHE A 95 15.94 -4.11 7.86
CA PHE A 95 16.52 -3.34 8.96
C PHE A 95 18.03 -3.21 8.80
N VAL A 96 18.72 -4.30 8.43
CA VAL A 96 20.14 -4.26 8.10
C VAL A 96 20.39 -3.31 6.94
N TRP A 97 19.55 -3.36 5.90
CA TRP A 97 19.65 -2.42 4.77
C TRP A 97 19.46 -0.97 5.20
N VAL A 98 18.42 -0.65 5.98
CA VAL A 98 18.15 0.70 6.47
C VAL A 98 19.31 1.22 7.32
N PHE A 99 19.91 0.36 8.16
CA PHE A 99 21.10 0.70 8.93
C PHE A 99 22.33 0.95 8.05
N ILE A 100 22.58 0.11 7.04
CA ILE A 100 23.69 0.33 6.08
C ILE A 100 23.46 1.64 5.31
N ALA A 101 22.24 1.87 4.82
CA ALA A 101 21.87 3.07 4.09
C ALA A 101 21.97 4.34 4.95
N SER A 102 21.69 4.27 6.26
CA SER A 102 21.85 5.43 7.13
C SER A 102 23.30 5.88 7.29
N GLN A 103 24.26 4.95 7.15
CA GLN A 103 25.69 5.26 7.23
C GLN A 103 26.29 5.63 5.87
N LEU A 104 25.85 4.97 4.80
CA LEU A 104 26.45 5.10 3.47
C LEU A 104 25.69 6.05 2.52
N LEU A 105 24.40 6.28 2.77
CA LEU A 105 23.50 7.04 1.89
C LEU A 105 22.65 8.06 2.71
N PRO A 106 23.25 9.08 3.34
CA PRO A 106 22.50 10.02 4.19
C PRO A 106 21.34 10.72 3.48
N SER A 107 21.46 10.96 2.17
CA SER A 107 20.40 11.56 1.35
C SER A 107 19.17 10.66 1.16
N ALA A 108 19.33 9.34 1.30
CA ALA A 108 18.24 8.37 1.15
C ALA A 108 17.49 8.13 2.48
N LEU A 109 18.04 8.59 3.60
CA LEU A 109 17.52 8.32 4.93
C LEU A 109 16.08 8.83 5.15
N PRO A 110 15.69 10.04 4.72
CA PRO A 110 14.32 10.53 4.92
C PRO A 110 13.26 9.63 4.27
N ILE A 111 13.54 9.08 3.09
CA ILE A 111 12.63 8.19 2.35
C ILE A 111 12.50 6.85 3.07
N LEU A 112 13.63 6.30 3.52
CA LEU A 112 13.65 5.03 4.23
C LEU A 112 12.96 5.15 5.60
N GLN A 113 13.19 6.24 6.34
CA GLN A 113 12.55 6.50 7.64
C GLN A 113 11.03 6.68 7.52
N GLN A 114 10.54 7.28 6.43
CA GLN A 114 9.10 7.40 6.17
C GLN A 114 8.43 6.03 6.01
N SER A 115 9.15 5.02 5.53
CA SER A 115 8.61 3.66 5.35
C SER A 115 9.00 2.72 6.51
N ALA A 116 10.09 2.99 7.22
CA ALA A 116 10.65 2.19 8.30
C ALA A 116 10.79 3.02 9.58
N HIS A 117 9.65 3.48 10.09
CA HIS A 117 9.55 4.28 11.31
C HIS A 117 10.30 3.64 12.48
N ASN A 118 10.98 4.46 13.28
CA ASN A 118 11.68 4.11 14.53
C ASN A 118 12.86 3.12 14.40
N VAL A 119 13.18 2.63 13.19
CA VAL A 119 14.27 1.67 12.98
C VAL A 119 15.64 2.25 13.34
N ILE A 120 15.83 3.56 13.15
CA ILE A 120 17.09 4.25 13.47
C ILE A 120 17.12 4.72 14.92
N ASP A 121 16.00 5.30 15.40
CA ASP A 121 15.95 5.92 16.73
C ASP A 121 15.92 4.88 17.85
N SER A 122 15.18 3.78 17.66
CA SER A 122 15.01 2.68 18.62
C SER A 122 15.11 1.32 17.91
N PRO A 123 16.29 0.91 17.41
CA PRO A 123 16.44 -0.28 16.55
C PRO A 123 16.02 -1.58 17.22
N ILE A 124 16.42 -1.80 18.47
CA ILE A 124 16.15 -3.05 19.20
C ILE A 124 14.67 -3.14 19.56
N GLU A 125 14.08 -2.09 20.11
CA GLU A 125 12.66 -2.04 20.47
C GLU A 125 11.77 -2.21 19.24
N THR A 126 12.10 -1.50 18.16
CA THR A 126 11.37 -1.60 16.90
C THR A 126 11.48 -3.01 16.32
N LEU A 127 12.65 -3.64 16.38
CA LEU A 127 12.83 -5.02 15.91
C LEU A 127 12.01 -6.01 16.74
N LEU A 128 12.05 -5.90 18.07
CA LEU A 128 11.29 -6.77 18.98
C LEU A 128 9.78 -6.58 18.76
N ALA A 129 9.29 -5.34 18.77
CA ALA A 129 7.90 -5.01 18.51
C ALA A 129 7.45 -5.49 17.11
N SER A 130 8.32 -5.42 16.11
CA SER A 130 8.01 -5.91 14.76
C SER A 130 8.03 -7.43 14.65
N ALA A 131 8.90 -8.09 15.41
CA ALA A 131 8.94 -9.55 15.51
C ALA A 131 7.67 -10.08 16.18
N VAL A 132 7.17 -9.43 17.23
CA VAL A 132 5.90 -9.80 17.88
C VAL A 132 4.64 -9.26 17.18
N LEU A 133 4.78 -8.71 15.97
CA LEU A 133 3.70 -8.22 15.09
C LEU A 133 2.99 -6.95 15.58
N VAL A 134 3.52 -6.27 16.60
CA VAL A 134 2.95 -5.04 17.16
C VAL A 134 3.33 -3.84 16.30
N ASN A 135 4.61 -3.73 15.91
CA ASN A 135 5.07 -2.69 14.98
C ASN A 135 5.15 -3.24 13.56
N GLN A 136 4.66 -2.51 12.57
CA GLN A 136 4.66 -2.99 11.18
C GLN A 136 5.19 -1.86 10.29
N PRO A 137 6.43 -1.99 9.78
CA PRO A 137 6.92 -1.08 8.76
C PRO A 137 5.99 -1.11 7.53
N SER A 138 5.97 -0.03 6.77
CA SER A 138 5.13 0.04 5.57
C SER A 138 5.37 -1.18 4.67
N TYR A 139 4.30 -1.68 4.05
CA TYR A 139 4.33 -2.84 3.14
C TYR A 139 4.50 -4.21 3.82
N PHE A 140 4.81 -4.28 5.12
CA PHE A 140 4.83 -5.56 5.85
C PHE A 140 3.44 -6.02 6.30
N ASP A 141 2.47 -5.11 6.36
CA ASP A 141 1.19 -5.28 7.07
C ASP A 141 0.37 -6.53 6.68
N ILE A 142 0.53 -6.99 5.44
CA ILE A 142 -0.19 -8.16 4.93
C ILE A 142 0.30 -9.47 5.58
N LEU A 143 1.60 -9.62 5.88
CA LEU A 143 2.11 -10.87 6.48
C LEU A 143 1.57 -11.11 7.90
N PRO A 144 1.66 -10.15 8.85
CA PRO A 144 1.04 -10.26 10.16
C PRO A 144 -0.45 -10.62 10.11
N LEU A 145 -1.20 -9.93 9.24
CA LEU A 145 -2.62 -10.18 9.03
C LEU A 145 -2.88 -11.64 8.61
N TYR A 146 -2.08 -12.19 7.68
CA TYR A 146 -2.20 -13.60 7.30
C TYR A 146 -1.80 -14.58 8.39
N ILE A 147 -0.82 -14.25 9.24
CA ILE A 147 -0.45 -15.10 10.37
C ILE A 147 -1.67 -15.28 11.27
N VAL A 148 -2.33 -14.17 11.64
CA VAL A 148 -3.54 -14.20 12.48
C VAL A 148 -4.67 -14.96 11.79
N PHE A 149 -4.92 -14.72 10.51
CA PHE A 149 -6.01 -15.40 9.78
C PHE A 149 -5.77 -16.90 9.63
N MET A 150 -4.52 -17.33 9.44
CA MET A 150 -4.18 -18.75 9.41
C MET A 150 -4.31 -19.41 10.79
N LEU A 151 -4.05 -18.68 11.88
CA LEU A 151 -4.32 -19.16 13.25
C LEU A 151 -5.83 -19.25 13.55
N LEU A 152 -6.63 -18.34 12.98
CA LEU A 152 -8.09 -18.35 13.09
C LEU A 152 -8.76 -19.48 12.27
N LEU A 153 -8.19 -19.85 11.13
CA LEU A 153 -8.77 -20.78 10.16
C LEU A 153 -9.27 -22.12 10.74
N PRO A 154 -8.56 -22.84 11.64
CA PRO A 154 -9.05 -24.11 12.18
C PRO A 154 -10.38 -23.96 12.93
N PHE A 155 -10.57 -22.84 13.62
CA PHE A 155 -11.81 -22.54 14.34
C PHE A 155 -12.95 -22.27 13.36
N LEU A 156 -12.67 -21.52 12.29
CA LEU A 156 -13.64 -21.25 11.22
C LEU A 156 -14.10 -22.56 10.57
N VAL A 157 -13.17 -23.41 10.11
CA VAL A 157 -13.48 -24.68 9.45
C VAL A 157 -14.26 -25.61 10.37
N ARG A 158 -13.91 -25.67 11.67
CA ARG A 158 -14.66 -26.44 12.66
C ARG A 158 -16.10 -25.94 12.80
N GLY A 159 -16.32 -24.62 12.80
CA GLY A 159 -17.66 -24.05 12.85
C GLY A 159 -18.45 -24.28 11.56
N TYR A 160 -17.80 -24.19 10.39
CA TYR A 160 -18.43 -24.50 9.10
C TYR A 160 -18.92 -25.95 9.04
N ARG A 161 -18.11 -26.91 9.51
CA ARG A 161 -18.47 -28.33 9.61
C ARG A 161 -19.66 -28.58 10.54
N LYS A 162 -19.90 -27.70 11.52
CA LYS A 162 -21.06 -27.76 12.43
C LYS A 162 -22.31 -27.06 11.86
N GLY A 163 -22.27 -26.55 10.63
CA GLY A 163 -23.36 -25.77 10.05
C GLY A 163 -23.47 -24.33 10.59
N LEU A 164 -22.48 -23.86 11.36
CA LEU A 164 -22.48 -22.52 11.97
C LEU A 164 -21.92 -21.43 11.04
N GLY A 165 -21.85 -21.69 9.73
CA GLY A 165 -21.28 -20.75 8.75
C GLY A 165 -22.02 -19.41 8.72
N TRP A 166 -23.35 -19.44 8.83
CA TRP A 166 -24.19 -18.23 8.88
C TRP A 166 -23.88 -17.39 10.14
N LEU A 167 -23.68 -18.02 11.30
CA LEU A 167 -23.37 -17.31 12.53
C LEU A 167 -21.97 -16.68 12.45
N ILE A 168 -21.00 -17.42 11.91
CA ILE A 168 -19.64 -16.92 11.74
C ILE A 168 -19.60 -15.70 10.83
N ILE A 169 -20.31 -15.71 9.70
CA ILE A 169 -20.33 -14.54 8.81
C ILE A 169 -21.07 -13.36 9.44
N SER A 170 -22.16 -13.59 10.19
CA SER A 170 -22.85 -12.53 10.93
C SER A 170 -21.95 -11.87 11.98
N ILE A 171 -21.20 -12.68 12.74
CA ILE A 171 -20.21 -12.17 13.70
C ILE A 171 -19.11 -11.39 12.98
N SER A 172 -18.61 -11.92 11.86
CA SER A 172 -17.57 -11.26 11.05
C SER A 172 -18.04 -9.90 10.51
N ILE A 173 -19.29 -9.79 10.04
CA ILE A 173 -19.90 -8.52 9.63
C ILE A 173 -20.03 -7.57 10.82
N GLY A 174 -20.43 -8.05 11.99
CA GLY A 174 -20.49 -7.24 13.21
C GLY A 174 -19.13 -6.69 13.61
N ILE A 175 -18.08 -7.51 13.61
CA ILE A 175 -16.71 -7.09 13.91
C ILE A 175 -16.22 -6.03 12.90
N TRP A 176 -16.55 -6.20 11.61
CA TRP A 176 -16.23 -5.21 10.58
C TRP A 176 -17.00 -3.90 10.79
N PHE A 177 -18.30 -3.96 11.07
CA PHE A 177 -19.12 -2.77 11.29
C PHE A 177 -18.61 -1.92 12.47
N PHE A 178 -18.13 -2.57 13.53
CA PHE A 178 -17.54 -1.90 14.69
C PHE A 178 -16.01 -1.76 14.62
N SER A 179 -15.36 -2.01 13.47
CA SER A 179 -13.89 -2.04 13.43
C SER A 179 -13.25 -0.68 13.70
N SER A 180 -13.92 0.42 13.33
CA SER A 180 -13.43 1.79 13.54
C SER A 180 -13.46 2.23 15.00
N THR A 181 -14.29 1.59 15.84
CA THR A 181 -14.32 1.88 17.28
C THR A 181 -13.13 1.27 18.02
N ILE A 182 -12.51 0.22 17.45
CA ILE A 182 -11.33 -0.44 18.00
C ILE A 182 -10.07 0.23 17.45
N ASN A 183 -9.74 1.39 17.99
CA ASN A 183 -8.57 2.19 17.59
C ASN A 183 -7.44 2.15 18.64
N ALA A 184 -6.31 2.78 18.31
CA ALA A 184 -5.12 2.77 19.16
C ALA A 184 -5.42 3.34 20.56
N THR A 185 -6.28 4.36 20.67
CA THR A 185 -6.66 4.97 21.95
C THR A 185 -7.38 3.99 22.87
N VAL A 186 -8.26 3.16 22.30
CA VAL A 186 -8.99 2.13 23.08
C VAL A 186 -8.07 0.99 23.49
N LEU A 187 -7.09 0.63 22.65
CA LEU A 187 -6.19 -0.50 22.90
C LEU A 187 -4.97 -0.12 23.74
N GLN A 188 -4.53 1.14 23.73
CA GLN A 188 -3.33 1.63 24.44
C GLN A 188 -3.27 1.18 25.91
N PRO A 189 -4.36 1.28 26.72
CA PRO A 189 -4.31 0.87 28.13
C PRO A 189 -3.98 -0.61 28.33
N LEU A 190 -4.31 -1.49 27.36
CA LEU A 190 -3.98 -2.91 27.44
C LEU A 190 -2.48 -3.16 27.22
N PHE A 191 -1.84 -2.31 26.41
CA PHE A 191 -0.40 -2.40 26.14
C PHE A 191 0.43 -1.74 27.22
N ASP A 192 -0.06 -0.68 27.86
CA ASP A 192 0.61 0.00 28.97
C ASP A 192 0.84 -0.94 30.18
N ILE A 193 0.03 -2.00 30.32
CA ILE A 193 0.22 -3.06 31.33
C ILE A 193 1.53 -3.85 31.11
N VAL A 194 1.95 -4.01 29.85
CA VAL A 194 3.08 -4.86 29.46
C VAL A 194 4.30 -4.03 29.08
N PHE A 195 4.09 -2.89 28.43
CA PHE A 195 5.14 -2.02 27.90
C PHE A 195 4.97 -0.60 28.44
N SER A 196 5.72 -0.24 29.48
CA SER A 196 5.76 1.13 29.99
C SER A 196 6.28 2.09 28.92
N ASN A 197 5.55 3.19 28.65
CA ASN A 197 5.90 4.24 27.68
C ASN A 197 5.93 3.81 26.19
N PHE A 198 5.29 2.69 25.82
CA PHE A 198 5.21 2.28 24.41
C PHE A 198 4.00 2.91 23.70
N LYS A 199 4.21 3.77 22.70
CA LYS A 199 3.11 4.31 21.89
C LYS A 199 2.64 3.27 20.87
N LEU A 200 1.44 2.72 21.06
CA LEU A 200 0.85 1.75 20.13
C LEU A 200 0.60 2.40 18.78
N GLN A 201 1.23 1.84 17.74
CA GLN A 201 0.95 2.18 16.35
C GLN A 201 0.23 0.99 15.72
N LEU A 202 -1.05 1.16 15.40
CA LEU A 202 -1.80 0.14 14.68
C LEU A 202 -1.33 0.08 13.23
N SER A 203 -1.40 -1.12 12.65
CA SER A 203 -1.12 -1.38 11.24
C SER A 203 -2.03 -0.54 10.33
N TYR A 204 -1.55 -0.27 9.11
CA TYR A 204 -2.34 0.40 8.07
C TYR A 204 -3.65 -0.35 7.74
N PHE A 205 -3.65 -1.69 7.82
CA PHE A 205 -4.85 -2.49 7.62
C PHE A 205 -5.50 -2.81 8.96
N ASN A 206 -6.73 -2.37 9.16
CA ASN A 206 -7.47 -2.72 10.37
C ASN A 206 -7.82 -4.21 10.32
N ILE A 207 -7.21 -5.00 11.20
CA ILE A 207 -7.38 -6.45 11.23
C ILE A 207 -8.83 -6.88 11.46
N PHE A 208 -9.60 -6.10 12.22
CA PHE A 208 -11.01 -6.34 12.51
C PHE A 208 -11.90 -6.07 11.29
N ALA A 209 -11.51 -5.14 10.43
CA ALA A 209 -12.16 -4.94 9.15
C ALA A 209 -11.78 -6.05 8.16
N TRP A 210 -10.49 -6.25 7.97
CA TRP A 210 -9.94 -7.12 6.92
C TRP A 210 -10.23 -8.60 7.12
N GLN A 211 -10.54 -9.04 8.34
CA GLN A 211 -11.00 -10.41 8.56
C GLN A 211 -12.28 -10.74 7.78
N LEU A 212 -13.12 -9.74 7.45
CA LEU A 212 -14.31 -9.96 6.63
C LEU A 212 -13.99 -10.60 5.29
N LEU A 213 -12.93 -10.13 4.61
CA LEU A 213 -12.51 -10.70 3.32
C LEU A 213 -12.06 -12.16 3.47
N PHE A 214 -11.31 -12.48 4.52
CA PHE A 214 -10.80 -13.83 4.73
C PHE A 214 -11.88 -14.81 5.21
N VAL A 215 -12.72 -14.39 6.16
CA VAL A 215 -13.80 -15.21 6.70
C VAL A 215 -14.86 -15.48 5.62
N SER A 216 -15.32 -14.46 4.91
CA SER A 216 -16.30 -14.63 3.82
C SER A 216 -15.77 -15.54 2.70
N SER A 217 -14.55 -15.31 2.23
CA SER A 217 -13.95 -16.13 1.18
C SER A 217 -13.64 -17.55 1.64
N SER A 218 -13.20 -17.78 2.88
CA SER A 218 -12.97 -19.13 3.40
C SER A 218 -14.25 -19.93 3.58
N LEU A 219 -15.36 -19.28 3.95
CA LEU A 219 -16.68 -19.91 3.95
C LEU A 219 -17.12 -20.29 2.53
N LEU A 220 -16.95 -19.38 1.55
CA LEU A 220 -17.20 -19.70 0.14
C LEU A 220 -16.31 -20.85 -0.34
N GLY A 221 -15.06 -20.90 0.11
CA GLY A 221 -14.12 -21.98 -0.19
C GLY A 221 -14.55 -23.32 0.40
N PHE A 222 -15.07 -23.32 1.63
CA PHE A 222 -15.69 -24.49 2.25
C PHE A 222 -16.90 -24.98 1.44
N MET A 223 -17.80 -24.08 1.07
CA MET A 223 -18.99 -24.42 0.27
C MET A 223 -18.60 -24.95 -1.12
N LEU A 224 -17.59 -24.37 -1.75
CA LEU A 224 -17.07 -24.81 -3.05
C LEU A 224 -16.46 -26.22 -2.96
N GLN A 225 -15.69 -26.49 -1.90
CA GLN A 225 -15.12 -27.83 -1.66
C GLN A 225 -16.20 -28.88 -1.42
N ASN A 226 -17.29 -28.52 -0.73
CA ASN A 226 -18.40 -29.41 -0.42
C ASN A 226 -19.51 -29.40 -1.48
N LYS A 227 -19.30 -28.70 -2.61
CA LYS A 227 -20.25 -28.59 -3.73
C LYS A 227 -21.65 -28.07 -3.35
N THR A 228 -21.74 -27.27 -2.30
CA THR A 228 -23.01 -26.64 -1.85
C THR A 228 -23.21 -25.24 -2.44
N LEU A 229 -22.21 -24.72 -3.15
CA LEU A 229 -22.21 -23.37 -3.67
C LEU A 229 -22.81 -23.27 -5.07
N HIS A 230 -23.98 -22.65 -5.17
CA HIS A 230 -24.59 -22.26 -6.44
C HIS A 230 -24.16 -20.84 -6.81
N TRP A 231 -23.04 -20.72 -7.52
CA TRP A 231 -22.41 -19.42 -7.77
C TRP A 231 -23.22 -18.50 -8.69
N ARG A 232 -23.80 -19.03 -9.77
CA ARG A 232 -24.39 -18.22 -10.84
C ARG A 232 -25.91 -18.12 -10.70
N HIS A 233 -26.41 -16.89 -10.74
CA HIS A 233 -27.84 -16.57 -10.85
C HIS A 233 -28.02 -15.42 -11.86
N PRO A 234 -28.88 -15.53 -12.90
CA PRO A 234 -28.96 -14.54 -13.97
C PRO A 234 -29.24 -13.12 -13.47
N VAL A 235 -30.21 -12.96 -12.56
CA VAL A 235 -30.58 -11.65 -12.00
C VAL A 235 -29.42 -11.05 -11.21
N LEU A 236 -28.73 -11.85 -10.40
CA LEU A 236 -27.57 -11.37 -9.62
C LEU A 236 -26.41 -10.99 -10.55
N THR A 237 -26.26 -11.68 -11.68
CA THR A 237 -25.24 -11.32 -12.68
C THR A 237 -25.54 -9.95 -13.30
N VAL A 238 -26.79 -9.70 -13.69
CA VAL A 238 -27.18 -8.39 -14.24
C VAL A 238 -26.98 -7.29 -13.20
N LEU A 239 -27.43 -7.50 -11.96
CA LEU A 239 -27.24 -6.54 -10.87
C LEU A 239 -25.76 -6.28 -10.59
N ALA A 240 -24.94 -7.33 -10.52
CA ALA A 240 -23.49 -7.20 -10.32
C ALA A 240 -22.82 -6.43 -11.46
N VAL A 241 -23.22 -6.64 -12.72
CA VAL A 241 -22.73 -5.86 -13.87
C VAL A 241 -23.11 -4.39 -13.73
N ILE A 242 -24.38 -4.09 -13.43
CA ILE A 242 -24.84 -2.70 -13.27
C ILE A 242 -24.05 -1.99 -12.17
N ILE A 243 -23.90 -2.63 -11.00
CA ILE A 243 -23.15 -2.05 -9.87
C ILE A 243 -21.68 -1.87 -10.23
N ALA A 244 -21.04 -2.89 -10.82
CA ALA A 244 -19.63 -2.82 -11.21
C ALA A 244 -19.37 -1.72 -12.24
N VAL A 245 -20.22 -1.61 -13.27
CA VAL A 245 -20.12 -0.56 -14.29
C VAL A 245 -20.38 0.83 -13.68
N GLY A 246 -21.37 0.96 -12.81
CA GLY A 246 -21.68 2.23 -12.13
C GLY A 246 -20.50 2.72 -11.27
N ILE A 247 -19.95 1.85 -10.41
CA ILE A 247 -18.79 2.19 -9.58
C ILE A 247 -17.55 2.45 -10.43
N PHE A 248 -17.32 1.65 -11.49
CA PHE A 248 -16.22 1.85 -12.42
C PHE A 248 -16.30 3.21 -13.12
N ALA A 249 -17.47 3.57 -13.66
CA ALA A 249 -17.70 4.86 -14.31
C ALA A 249 -17.51 6.02 -13.31
N ALA A 250 -18.05 5.90 -12.11
CA ALA A 250 -17.88 6.88 -11.04
C ALA A 250 -16.40 7.06 -10.66
N HIS A 251 -15.65 5.97 -10.52
CA HIS A 251 -14.23 5.99 -10.19
C HIS A 251 -13.38 6.71 -11.25
N HIS A 252 -13.77 6.57 -12.52
CA HIS A 252 -13.10 7.21 -13.67
C HIS A 252 -13.68 8.58 -14.03
N GLY A 253 -14.53 9.14 -13.17
CA GLY A 253 -14.96 10.54 -13.24
C GLY A 253 -16.21 10.81 -14.08
N ALA A 254 -16.97 9.78 -14.50
CA ALA A 254 -18.17 9.97 -15.31
C ALA A 254 -19.27 10.82 -14.64
N PHE A 255 -19.22 10.95 -13.31
CA PHE A 255 -20.23 11.67 -12.51
C PHE A 255 -19.66 12.88 -11.75
N VAL A 256 -18.48 13.38 -12.15
CA VAL A 256 -17.85 14.55 -11.51
C VAL A 256 -18.75 15.79 -11.58
N SER A 257 -19.48 15.98 -12.68
CA SER A 257 -20.44 17.07 -12.84
C SER A 257 -21.61 17.02 -11.83
N TYR A 258 -21.87 15.86 -11.23
CA TYR A 258 -22.88 15.66 -10.19
C TYR A 258 -22.28 15.68 -8.78
N GLY A 259 -21.03 16.11 -8.63
CA GLY A 259 -20.30 16.12 -7.35
C GLY A 259 -19.76 14.75 -6.92
N ILE A 260 -19.93 13.70 -7.72
CA ILE A 260 -19.42 12.36 -7.41
C ILE A 260 -18.03 12.22 -8.02
N ASN A 261 -17.03 12.65 -7.25
CA ASN A 261 -15.62 12.51 -7.60
C ASN A 261 -14.96 11.33 -6.87
N ARG A 262 -13.70 11.02 -7.21
CA ARG A 262 -12.95 9.89 -6.65
C ARG A 262 -12.80 9.95 -5.12
N TRP A 263 -12.73 11.15 -4.54
CA TRP A 263 -12.54 11.37 -3.09
C TRP A 263 -13.82 11.15 -2.31
N VAL A 264 -14.95 11.64 -2.83
CA VAL A 264 -16.27 11.32 -2.28
C VAL A 264 -16.50 9.81 -2.28
N LEU A 265 -16.11 9.13 -3.36
CA LEU A 265 -16.18 7.66 -3.37
C LEU A 265 -15.22 7.03 -2.36
N TYR A 266 -14.03 7.59 -2.17
CA TYR A 266 -13.04 7.06 -1.22
C TYR A 266 -13.49 7.20 0.24
N SER A 267 -14.25 8.23 0.62
CA SER A 267 -14.78 8.36 1.99
C SER A 267 -15.71 7.21 2.38
N TYR A 268 -16.46 6.66 1.41
CA TYR A 268 -17.29 5.48 1.59
C TYR A 268 -16.55 4.16 1.32
N ALA A 269 -15.40 4.24 0.66
CA ALA A 269 -14.58 3.13 0.23
C ALA A 269 -13.21 3.20 0.89
N ASP A 270 -13.14 3.57 2.18
CA ASP A 270 -11.88 3.62 2.90
C ASP A 270 -11.16 2.26 2.83
N LYS A 271 -9.83 2.30 2.73
CA LYS A 271 -9.02 1.09 2.53
C LYS A 271 -8.62 0.41 3.85
N PRO A 272 -8.02 1.11 4.83
CA PRO A 272 -7.77 0.57 6.16
C PRO A 272 -8.97 -0.15 6.77
N GLU A 273 -10.16 0.47 6.72
CA GLU A 273 -11.38 0.01 7.39
C GLU A 273 -12.31 -0.81 6.48
N LEU A 274 -11.91 -1.04 5.22
CA LEU A 274 -12.76 -1.68 4.21
C LEU A 274 -14.16 -1.06 4.15
N GLY A 275 -14.24 0.23 3.82
CA GLY A 275 -15.50 0.95 3.71
C GLY A 275 -16.55 0.18 2.89
N TRP A 276 -17.83 0.37 3.21
CA TRP A 276 -18.91 -0.43 2.65
C TRP A 276 -18.92 -0.44 1.12
N LEU A 277 -18.57 0.69 0.48
CA LEU A 277 -18.52 0.80 -0.98
C LEU A 277 -17.35 -0.01 -1.56
N ARG A 278 -16.20 -0.04 -0.87
CA ARG A 278 -15.05 -0.90 -1.22
C ARG A 278 -15.43 -2.36 -1.14
N THR A 279 -16.07 -2.76 -0.04
CA THR A 279 -16.54 -4.13 0.20
C THR A 279 -17.56 -4.58 -0.85
N LEU A 280 -18.54 -3.73 -1.18
CA LEU A 280 -19.50 -3.98 -2.25
C LEU A 280 -18.81 -4.13 -3.61
N ASN A 281 -17.89 -3.22 -3.93
CA ASN A 281 -17.18 -3.23 -5.21
C ASN A 281 -16.37 -4.52 -5.40
N ILE A 282 -15.63 -4.94 -4.37
CA ILE A 282 -14.88 -6.20 -4.40
C ILE A 282 -15.84 -7.38 -4.57
N ALA A 283 -16.96 -7.40 -3.84
CA ALA A 283 -17.92 -8.50 -3.89
C ALA A 283 -18.50 -8.69 -5.30
N VAL A 284 -18.89 -7.61 -5.98
CA VAL A 284 -19.43 -7.72 -7.35
C VAL A 284 -18.37 -8.17 -8.35
N TRP A 285 -17.12 -7.68 -8.25
CA TRP A 285 -16.06 -8.12 -9.15
C TRP A 285 -15.64 -9.57 -8.91
N VAL A 286 -15.55 -10.00 -7.66
CA VAL A 286 -15.32 -11.41 -7.30
C VAL A 286 -16.41 -12.29 -7.90
N TYR A 287 -17.67 -11.90 -7.76
CA TYR A 287 -18.81 -12.61 -8.33
C TYR A 287 -18.66 -12.78 -9.85
N LEU A 288 -18.41 -11.67 -10.56
CA LEU A 288 -18.28 -11.65 -12.02
C LEU A 288 -17.08 -12.46 -12.51
N ILE A 289 -15.91 -12.31 -11.89
CA ILE A 289 -14.70 -13.09 -12.22
C ILE A 289 -14.96 -14.58 -12.03
N ALA A 290 -15.64 -14.97 -10.96
CA ALA A 290 -15.94 -16.37 -10.73
C ALA A 290 -17.02 -16.92 -11.69
N VAL A 291 -17.98 -16.11 -12.15
CA VAL A 291 -18.88 -16.50 -13.27
C VAL A 291 -18.06 -16.77 -14.54
N ILE A 292 -17.05 -15.96 -14.85
CA ILE A 292 -16.16 -16.17 -16.00
C ILE A 292 -15.37 -17.48 -15.85
N ILE A 293 -14.74 -17.71 -14.70
CA ILE A 293 -13.95 -18.91 -14.42
C ILE A 293 -14.83 -20.17 -14.42
N GLN A 294 -16.07 -20.09 -13.91
CA GLN A 294 -17.00 -21.23 -13.91
C GLN A 294 -17.40 -21.64 -15.34
N ARG A 295 -17.63 -20.66 -16.22
CA ARG A 295 -17.95 -20.93 -17.64
C ARG A 295 -16.75 -21.44 -18.42
N ASN A 296 -15.58 -20.85 -18.20
CA ASN A 296 -14.33 -21.27 -18.83
C ASN A 296 -13.20 -21.28 -17.79
N PRO A 297 -12.85 -22.45 -17.23
CA PRO A 297 -11.80 -22.57 -16.22
C PRO A 297 -10.40 -22.18 -16.71
N SER A 298 -10.20 -22.13 -18.02
CA SER A 298 -8.95 -21.66 -18.66
C SER A 298 -8.97 -20.17 -18.98
N ALA A 299 -10.12 -19.49 -18.86
CA ALA A 299 -10.17 -18.04 -18.96
C ALA A 299 -9.26 -17.42 -17.90
N LEU A 300 -8.58 -16.32 -18.27
CA LEU A 300 -7.61 -15.63 -17.42
C LEU A 300 -6.35 -16.45 -17.08
N HIS A 301 -6.16 -17.64 -17.67
CA HIS A 301 -4.93 -18.40 -17.48
C HIS A 301 -3.80 -17.82 -18.36
N ILE A 302 -2.88 -17.11 -17.70
CA ILE A 302 -1.65 -16.60 -18.29
C ILE A 302 -0.49 -17.33 -17.62
N LYS A 303 0.30 -18.08 -18.41
CA LYS A 303 1.37 -18.95 -17.90
C LYS A 303 2.39 -18.19 -17.05
N ALA A 304 2.84 -17.03 -17.52
CA ALA A 304 3.81 -16.18 -16.84
C ALA A 304 3.30 -15.71 -15.47
N LEU A 305 2.04 -15.25 -15.38
CA LEU A 305 1.44 -14.82 -14.11
C LEU A 305 1.13 -16.01 -13.21
N SER A 306 0.65 -17.13 -13.78
CA SER A 306 0.42 -18.36 -13.03
C SER A 306 1.71 -18.77 -12.32
N TYR A 307 2.84 -18.73 -13.01
CA TYR A 307 4.14 -19.11 -12.46
C TYR A 307 4.45 -18.42 -11.13
N ILE A 308 4.44 -17.09 -11.10
CA ILE A 308 4.70 -16.32 -9.87
C ILE A 308 3.57 -16.51 -8.83
N GLY A 309 2.31 -16.62 -9.26
CA GLY A 309 1.17 -16.84 -8.37
C GLY A 309 1.20 -18.17 -7.62
N ARG A 310 1.76 -19.23 -8.21
CA ARG A 310 1.95 -20.53 -7.54
C ARG A 310 2.92 -20.46 -6.37
N HIS A 311 3.80 -19.46 -6.36
CA HIS A 311 4.86 -19.26 -5.37
C HIS A 311 4.64 -18.02 -4.50
N SER A 312 3.37 -17.62 -4.31
CA SER A 312 3.01 -16.29 -3.80
C SER A 312 3.71 -15.86 -2.51
N LEU A 313 3.90 -16.75 -1.51
CA LEU A 313 4.54 -16.37 -0.25
C LEU A 313 5.98 -15.89 -0.50
N ARG A 314 6.73 -16.63 -1.32
CA ARG A 314 8.14 -16.31 -1.61
C ARG A 314 8.26 -15.08 -2.49
N VAL A 315 7.40 -14.96 -3.49
CA VAL A 315 7.35 -13.81 -4.40
C VAL A 315 6.95 -12.54 -3.65
N PHE A 316 5.97 -12.61 -2.75
CA PHE A 316 5.55 -11.48 -1.91
C PHE A 316 6.67 -11.06 -0.94
N SER A 317 7.34 -12.01 -0.29
CA SER A 317 8.50 -11.71 0.56
C SER A 317 9.65 -11.08 -0.22
N TRP A 318 9.92 -11.58 -1.43
CA TRP A 318 10.91 -10.97 -2.33
C TRP A 318 10.54 -9.54 -2.72
N GLN A 319 9.26 -9.31 -3.06
CA GLN A 319 8.75 -7.99 -3.36
C GLN A 319 9.02 -7.00 -2.22
N ILE A 320 8.73 -7.36 -0.95
CA ILE A 320 8.99 -6.48 0.19
C ILE A 320 10.46 -6.05 0.23
N VAL A 321 11.38 -7.01 0.13
CA VAL A 321 12.83 -6.74 0.17
C VAL A 321 13.24 -5.83 -0.99
N VAL A 322 12.82 -6.15 -2.21
CA VAL A 322 13.17 -5.37 -3.40
C VAL A 322 12.62 -3.95 -3.35
N VAL A 323 11.42 -3.74 -2.82
CA VAL A 323 10.83 -2.40 -2.64
C VAL A 323 11.73 -1.53 -1.76
N TYR A 324 12.18 -2.01 -0.61
CA TYR A 324 13.08 -1.25 0.26
C TYR A 324 14.49 -1.08 -0.31
N LEU A 325 15.07 -2.14 -0.90
CA LEU A 325 16.40 -2.07 -1.48
C LEU A 325 16.45 -1.04 -2.61
N SER A 326 15.46 -1.05 -3.51
CA SER A 326 15.41 -0.15 -4.66
C SER A 326 14.97 1.28 -4.36
N ALA A 327 14.48 1.57 -3.14
CA ALA A 327 13.91 2.87 -2.81
C ALA A 327 14.87 4.05 -3.07
N PRO A 328 16.16 4.02 -2.67
CA PRO A 328 17.08 5.13 -2.93
C PRO A 328 17.31 5.37 -4.43
N LEU A 329 17.54 4.29 -5.19
CA LEU A 329 17.72 4.35 -6.64
C LEU A 329 16.48 4.95 -7.32
N LEU A 330 15.31 4.39 -7.02
CA LEU A 330 14.07 4.84 -7.65
C LEU A 330 13.70 6.26 -7.23
N HIS A 331 14.02 6.67 -6.01
CA HIS A 331 13.83 8.05 -5.58
C HIS A 331 14.65 9.01 -6.45
N ASN A 332 15.93 8.73 -6.65
CA ASN A 332 16.80 9.58 -7.49
C ASN A 332 16.33 9.62 -8.95
N LEU A 333 15.82 8.49 -9.45
CA LEU A 333 15.38 8.38 -10.84
C LEU A 333 13.93 8.84 -11.06
N ARG A 334 13.15 9.21 -10.03
CA ARG A 334 11.69 9.37 -10.14
C ARG A 334 11.22 10.42 -11.16
N LEU A 335 12.07 11.38 -11.50
CA LEU A 335 11.81 12.45 -12.47
C LEU A 335 12.41 12.16 -13.87
N GLU A 336 13.17 11.07 -13.99
CA GLU A 336 13.85 10.70 -15.24
C GLU A 336 12.90 10.00 -16.22
N PRO A 337 13.06 10.19 -17.54
CA PRO A 337 12.17 9.60 -18.53
C PRO A 337 12.20 8.07 -18.54
N TYR A 338 13.30 7.47 -18.08
CA TYR A 338 13.48 6.01 -17.98
C TYR A 338 13.05 5.42 -16.62
N TYR A 339 12.55 6.22 -15.68
CA TYR A 339 12.06 5.78 -14.38
C TYR A 339 11.13 4.57 -14.46
N ILE A 340 10.11 4.67 -15.33
CA ILE A 340 9.11 3.61 -15.48
C ILE A 340 9.71 2.32 -16.04
N VAL A 341 10.69 2.43 -16.93
CA VAL A 341 11.41 1.28 -17.47
C VAL A 341 12.16 0.57 -16.34
N VAL A 342 12.81 1.32 -15.46
CA VAL A 342 13.49 0.76 -14.28
C VAL A 342 12.49 0.08 -13.34
N VAL A 343 11.33 0.69 -13.05
CA VAL A 343 10.27 0.06 -12.24
C VAL A 343 9.80 -1.26 -12.86
N ILE A 344 9.61 -1.31 -14.17
CA ILE A 344 9.20 -2.53 -14.90
C ILE A 344 10.30 -3.59 -14.81
N VAL A 345 11.56 -3.22 -15.07
CA VAL A 345 12.72 -4.13 -14.97
C VAL A 345 12.82 -4.72 -13.57
N ILE A 346 12.73 -3.89 -12.52
CA ILE A 346 12.74 -4.37 -11.13
C ILE A 346 11.55 -5.30 -10.86
N SER A 347 10.36 -5.00 -11.39
CA SER A 347 9.19 -5.86 -11.27
C SER A 347 9.35 -7.22 -11.95
N THR A 348 10.22 -7.34 -12.96
CA THR A 348 10.52 -8.65 -13.58
C THR A 348 11.29 -9.60 -12.64
N SER A 349 11.90 -9.08 -11.57
CA SER A 349 12.58 -9.89 -10.56
C SER A 349 11.64 -10.86 -9.80
N LEU A 350 10.32 -10.63 -9.85
CA LEU A 350 9.34 -11.55 -9.27
C LEU A 350 9.41 -12.96 -9.89
N TRP A 351 9.73 -13.06 -11.18
CA TRP A 351 9.90 -14.36 -11.85
C TRP A 351 11.18 -15.07 -11.41
N PHE A 352 12.23 -14.31 -11.14
CA PHE A 352 13.46 -14.83 -10.54
C PHE A 352 13.20 -15.42 -9.15
N ALA A 353 12.44 -14.71 -8.31
CA ALA A 353 12.03 -15.20 -6.99
C ALA A 353 11.22 -16.50 -7.06
N ALA A 354 10.32 -16.61 -8.04
CA ALA A 354 9.54 -17.83 -8.28
C ALA A 354 10.42 -19.00 -8.76
N TRP A 355 11.39 -18.72 -9.63
CA TRP A 355 12.35 -19.68 -10.15
C TRP A 355 13.27 -20.25 -9.07
N LEU A 356 13.80 -19.40 -8.19
CA LEU A 356 14.61 -19.79 -7.03
C LEU A 356 13.92 -20.76 -6.09
N SER A 357 12.61 -20.69 -6.11
CA SER A 357 11.70 -21.36 -5.23
C SER A 357 11.43 -22.82 -5.65
N GLU A 358 11.82 -23.22 -6.86
CA GLU A 358 11.64 -24.59 -7.32
C GLU A 358 12.58 -25.57 -6.62
N LYS A 359 12.01 -26.70 -6.15
CA LYS A 359 12.76 -27.76 -5.45
C LYS A 359 13.93 -28.33 -6.26
N LYS A 360 13.89 -28.23 -7.60
CA LYS A 360 14.99 -28.66 -8.49
C LYS A 360 16.31 -27.91 -8.23
N TRP A 361 16.25 -26.70 -7.67
CA TRP A 361 17.40 -25.85 -7.40
C TRP A 361 17.85 -25.86 -5.93
N ALA A 362 16.98 -26.32 -5.02
CA ALA A 362 17.26 -26.36 -3.58
C ALA A 362 18.46 -27.24 -3.18
N ASN A 363 18.84 -28.22 -4.02
CA ASN A 363 19.96 -29.14 -3.78
C ASN A 363 21.23 -28.83 -4.61
N LYS A 364 21.29 -27.71 -5.34
CA LYS A 364 22.45 -27.37 -6.18
C LYS A 364 23.21 -26.17 -5.61
N THR A 365 24.32 -26.43 -4.92
CA THR A 365 25.22 -25.43 -4.31
C THR A 365 25.68 -24.34 -5.30
N LYS A 366 25.91 -24.68 -6.58
CA LYS A 366 26.30 -23.71 -7.62
C LYS A 366 25.25 -22.62 -7.90
N ILE A 367 23.95 -22.92 -7.78
CA ILE A 367 22.89 -21.92 -8.00
C ILE A 367 22.77 -20.98 -6.80
N GLN A 368 22.96 -21.49 -5.58
CA GLN A 368 22.98 -20.65 -4.38
C GLN A 368 24.08 -19.59 -4.45
N HIS A 369 25.28 -19.95 -4.90
CA HIS A 369 26.37 -18.98 -5.10
C HIS A 369 26.03 -17.96 -6.20
N TRP A 370 25.53 -18.39 -7.36
CA TRP A 370 25.13 -17.48 -8.45
C TRP A 370 24.03 -16.50 -8.03
N VAL A 371 23.08 -16.95 -7.23
CA VAL A 371 21.99 -16.12 -6.71
C VAL A 371 22.51 -15.13 -5.69
N SER A 372 23.38 -15.56 -4.78
CA SER A 372 24.07 -14.65 -3.87
C SER A 372 24.88 -13.61 -4.64
N TYR A 373 25.62 -14.00 -5.69
CA TYR A 373 26.38 -13.05 -6.52
C TYR A 373 25.47 -12.09 -7.29
N VAL A 374 24.39 -12.54 -7.91
CA VAL A 374 23.44 -11.66 -8.61
C VAL A 374 22.71 -10.75 -7.64
N THR A 375 22.34 -11.24 -6.46
CA THR A 375 21.70 -10.42 -5.42
C THR A 375 22.67 -9.38 -4.88
N VAL A 376 23.94 -9.74 -4.66
CA VAL A 376 25.00 -8.81 -4.27
C VAL A 376 25.31 -7.82 -5.38
N ILE A 377 25.38 -8.23 -6.64
CA ILE A 377 25.59 -7.33 -7.80
C ILE A 377 24.38 -6.42 -8.01
N PHE A 378 23.16 -6.90 -7.78
CA PHE A 378 21.94 -6.09 -7.84
C PHE A 378 21.88 -5.09 -6.68
N LEU A 379 22.25 -5.51 -5.46
CA LEU A 379 22.44 -4.61 -4.31
C LEU A 379 23.52 -3.57 -4.60
N ILE A 380 24.67 -3.99 -5.15
CA ILE A 380 25.77 -3.11 -5.53
C ILE A 380 25.32 -2.13 -6.62
N ALA A 381 24.64 -2.59 -7.68
CA ALA A 381 24.15 -1.72 -8.76
C ALA A 381 23.08 -0.71 -8.29
N ILE A 382 22.31 -1.06 -7.26
CA ILE A 382 21.37 -0.17 -6.60
C ILE A 382 22.10 0.82 -5.67
N THR A 383 23.20 0.43 -5.03
CA THR A 383 24.03 1.32 -4.18
C THR A 383 25.06 2.15 -4.94
N THR A 384 25.49 1.73 -6.14
CA THR A 384 26.56 2.38 -6.93
C THR A 384 26.06 3.42 -7.91
N ASN A 385 24.75 3.67 -7.98
CA ASN A 385 24.28 4.94 -8.51
C ASN A 385 24.65 6.03 -7.51
N TYR A 386 25.87 6.52 -7.69
CA TYR A 386 26.39 7.74 -7.12
C TYR A 386 25.26 8.76 -7.10
N VAL A 387 24.82 9.06 -5.89
CA VAL A 387 24.40 10.40 -5.53
C VAL A 387 25.52 11.28 -6.03
N SER A 388 25.30 11.94 -7.17
CA SER A 388 25.88 13.26 -7.32
C SER A 388 25.52 13.95 -6.01
N ALA A 389 26.52 14.23 -5.19
CA ALA A 389 26.37 15.13 -4.07
C ALA A 389 26.08 16.52 -4.68
N GLN A 390 24.88 16.68 -5.26
CA GLN A 390 24.24 17.97 -5.29
C GLN A 390 24.22 18.37 -3.82
N ALA A 391 24.96 19.43 -3.51
CA ALA A 391 24.99 20.00 -2.17
C ALA A 391 23.53 20.16 -1.73
N VAL A 392 23.08 19.29 -0.82
CA VAL A 392 21.77 19.41 -0.22
C VAL A 392 21.88 20.48 0.85
N SER A 393 20.86 21.30 0.97
CA SER A 393 20.83 22.35 1.97
C SER A 393 19.42 22.53 2.49
N PRO A 394 19.25 22.94 3.76
CA PRO A 394 17.93 23.09 4.34
C PRO A 394 17.19 24.27 3.72
N LEU A 395 15.91 24.07 3.42
CA LEU A 395 14.98 25.14 3.05
C LEU A 395 14.00 25.35 4.20
N THR A 396 14.09 26.50 4.87
CA THR A 396 13.11 26.90 5.89
C THR A 396 11.98 27.69 5.23
N ILE A 397 10.74 27.25 5.42
CA ILE A 397 9.54 27.89 4.87
C ILE A 397 8.82 28.57 6.03
N LYS A 398 8.63 29.89 5.92
CA LYS A 398 7.87 30.69 6.87
C LYS A 398 6.62 31.22 6.20
N ILE A 399 5.51 31.22 6.94
CA ILE A 399 4.24 31.75 6.45
C ILE A 399 3.85 32.94 7.31
N SER A 400 3.62 34.08 6.66
CA SER A 400 3.16 35.34 7.24
C SER A 400 1.75 35.69 6.74
N ASN A 401 1.09 36.59 7.48
CA ASN A 401 -0.28 37.05 7.21
C ASN A 401 -1.33 35.92 7.23
N LEU A 402 -1.15 34.95 8.13
CA LEU A 402 -2.19 33.96 8.37
C LEU A 402 -3.46 34.64 8.87
N VAL A 403 -4.57 34.40 8.17
CA VAL A 403 -5.86 34.99 8.52
C VAL A 403 -6.56 34.16 9.60
N ASP A 404 -6.38 32.84 9.58
CA ASP A 404 -6.88 31.93 10.61
C ASP A 404 -5.74 31.28 11.42
N SER A 405 -5.87 31.31 12.75
CA SER A 405 -4.91 30.77 13.71
C SER A 405 -5.20 29.33 14.17
N LYS A 406 -6.26 28.69 13.68
CA LYS A 406 -6.66 27.33 14.05
C LYS A 406 -6.54 26.33 12.90
N THR A 407 -6.89 26.75 11.68
CA THR A 407 -6.90 25.85 10.51
C THR A 407 -5.50 25.37 10.14
N LEU A 408 -5.37 24.08 9.82
CA LEU A 408 -4.11 23.47 9.40
C LEU A 408 -3.71 23.98 8.01
N ILE A 409 -2.40 24.19 7.84
CA ILE A 409 -1.83 24.66 6.57
C ILE A 409 -1.21 23.48 5.85
N THR A 410 -1.67 23.22 4.63
CA THR A 410 -1.00 22.29 3.72
C THR A 410 0.12 23.04 3.01
N VAL A 411 1.35 22.54 3.12
CA VAL A 411 2.53 23.09 2.43
C VAL A 411 2.97 22.13 1.35
N LEU A 412 3.06 22.64 0.12
CA LEU A 412 3.43 21.92 -1.09
C LEU A 412 4.70 22.55 -1.66
N VAL A 413 5.75 21.76 -1.82
CA VAL A 413 6.97 22.17 -2.53
C VAL A 413 7.06 21.36 -3.81
N TYR A 414 7.08 22.06 -4.93
CA TYR A 414 7.16 21.56 -6.28
C TYR A 414 8.58 21.65 -6.80
N ASP A 415 9.02 20.63 -7.55
CA ASP A 415 10.17 20.72 -8.45
C ASP A 415 9.80 21.57 -9.68
N GLU A 416 10.78 22.19 -10.35
CA GLU A 416 10.53 22.97 -11.57
C GLU A 416 9.85 22.17 -12.69
N LYS A 417 9.99 20.84 -12.68
CA LYS A 417 9.37 19.94 -13.65
C LYS A 417 7.96 19.49 -13.26
N ASP A 418 7.49 19.82 -12.05
CA ASP A 418 6.16 19.42 -11.60
C ASP A 418 5.05 20.19 -12.31
N ASP A 419 3.88 19.54 -12.46
CA ASP A 419 2.63 20.20 -12.82
C ASP A 419 2.00 20.83 -11.57
N LEU A 420 1.79 22.15 -11.59
CA LEU A 420 1.18 22.90 -10.47
C LEU A 420 -0.29 22.53 -10.21
N ASN A 421 -0.97 21.92 -11.18
CA ASN A 421 -2.31 21.36 -10.97
C ASN A 421 -2.27 19.91 -10.49
N GLY A 422 -1.08 19.31 -10.44
CA GLY A 422 -0.81 17.94 -9.99
C GLY A 422 -0.39 17.87 -8.52
N ARG A 423 0.34 16.81 -8.17
CA ARG A 423 0.91 16.63 -6.82
C ARG A 423 2.34 17.13 -6.77
N ALA A 424 2.64 17.91 -5.74
CA ALA A 424 3.98 18.36 -5.41
C ALA A 424 4.90 17.17 -5.07
N THR A 425 6.05 17.08 -5.72
CA THR A 425 6.95 15.91 -5.61
C THR A 425 8.07 16.07 -4.59
N VAL A 426 8.31 17.30 -4.09
CA VAL A 426 9.41 17.59 -3.16
C VAL A 426 8.92 17.56 -1.71
N HIS A 427 7.79 18.19 -1.42
CA HIS A 427 7.24 18.21 -0.07
C HIS A 427 5.72 18.34 -0.11
N TYR A 428 5.03 17.60 0.73
CA TYR A 428 3.58 17.66 0.87
C TYR A 428 3.19 17.25 2.29
N LYS A 429 2.84 18.21 3.14
CA LYS A 429 2.47 17.94 4.54
C LYS A 429 1.61 19.05 5.14
N LYS A 430 0.78 18.68 6.13
CA LYS A 430 0.01 19.62 6.96
C LYS A 430 0.81 20.04 8.20
N TYR A 431 0.69 21.31 8.56
CA TYR A 431 1.33 21.92 9.71
C TYR A 431 0.36 22.81 10.48
N SER A 432 0.59 22.97 11.79
CA SER A 432 -0.15 23.95 12.57
C SER A 432 0.29 25.38 12.24
N PRO A 433 -0.58 26.40 12.42
CA PRO A 433 -0.22 27.81 12.28
C PRO A 433 1.07 28.21 13.03
N GLN A 434 1.26 27.69 14.24
CA GLN A 434 2.43 27.97 15.06
C GLN A 434 3.72 27.40 14.43
N GLN A 435 3.65 26.22 13.80
CA GLN A 435 4.80 25.60 13.15
C GLN A 435 5.25 26.41 11.93
N VAL A 436 4.32 26.84 11.08
CA VAL A 436 4.64 27.59 9.86
C VAL A 436 5.08 29.04 10.13
N ILE A 437 4.58 29.66 11.21
CA ILE A 437 5.07 30.99 11.67
C ILE A 437 6.52 30.88 12.18
N LYS A 438 6.81 29.85 12.98
CA LYS A 438 8.16 29.61 13.50
C LYS A 438 9.15 29.27 12.39
N GLY A 439 8.65 28.59 11.35
CA GLY A 439 9.40 28.12 10.19
C GLY A 439 9.51 26.61 10.22
N ILE A 440 9.08 25.97 9.13
CA ILE A 440 9.23 24.53 8.91
C ILE A 440 10.41 24.29 7.98
N THR A 441 11.21 23.27 8.24
CA THR A 441 12.44 23.02 7.48
C THR A 441 12.32 21.74 6.66
N VAL A 442 12.67 21.85 5.38
CA VAL A 442 12.99 20.72 4.51
C VAL A 442 14.51 20.54 4.56
N GLU A 443 14.99 19.63 5.41
CA GLU A 443 16.40 19.53 5.83
C GLU A 443 17.38 19.23 4.69
N SER A 444 16.97 18.39 3.73
CA SER A 444 17.86 17.84 2.70
C SER A 444 17.34 18.13 1.29
N LEU A 445 17.24 19.42 0.93
CA LEU A 445 16.79 19.82 -0.41
C LEU A 445 17.99 19.98 -1.37
N PRO A 446 18.06 19.24 -2.50
CA PRO A 446 19.13 19.38 -3.49
C PRO A 446 19.18 20.77 -4.11
N ALA A 447 20.34 21.15 -4.65
CA ALA A 447 20.43 22.38 -5.42
C ALA A 447 19.58 22.27 -6.71
N GLY A 448 18.68 23.22 -6.93
CA GLY A 448 17.70 23.15 -8.00
C GLY A 448 16.74 24.34 -7.97
N ASN A 449 15.72 24.30 -8.81
CA ASN A 449 14.66 25.30 -8.81
C ASN A 449 13.36 24.68 -8.28
N TYR A 450 12.66 25.43 -7.43
CA TYR A 450 11.49 24.95 -6.72
C TYR A 450 10.40 25.99 -6.71
N ALA A 451 9.16 25.57 -6.44
CA ALA A 451 8.05 26.46 -6.15
C ALA A 451 7.31 25.98 -4.90
N ILE A 452 6.69 26.90 -4.16
CA ILE A 452 5.92 26.59 -2.95
C ILE A 452 4.50 27.11 -3.15
N LEU A 453 3.52 26.25 -2.84
CA LEU A 453 2.14 26.63 -2.62
C LEU A 453 1.80 26.22 -1.18
N ALA A 454 1.17 27.11 -0.44
CA ALA A 454 0.62 26.78 0.86
C ALA A 454 -0.79 27.31 0.97
N PHE A 455 -1.69 26.56 1.62
CA PHE A 455 -3.09 26.98 1.79
C PHE A 455 -3.69 26.50 3.10
N GLN A 456 -4.66 27.25 3.61
CA GLN A 456 -5.45 26.88 4.79
C GLN A 456 -6.57 25.94 4.37
N ASP A 457 -6.40 24.66 4.69
CA ASP A 457 -7.35 23.61 4.31
C ASP A 457 -8.49 23.56 5.34
N LYS A 458 -9.52 24.38 5.10
CA LYS A 458 -10.62 24.64 6.05
C LYS A 458 -11.64 23.52 6.05
N ASP A 459 -11.83 22.86 4.91
CA ASP A 459 -12.77 21.75 4.76
C ASP A 459 -12.08 20.37 4.87
N GLU A 460 -10.78 20.37 5.17
CA GLU A 460 -9.93 19.20 5.36
C GLU A 460 -9.84 18.29 4.12
N ASN A 461 -10.10 18.85 2.94
CA ASN A 461 -10.17 18.10 1.69
C ASN A 461 -8.81 17.88 1.02
N TYR A 462 -7.71 18.45 1.56
CA TYR A 462 -6.34 18.33 1.08
C TYR A 462 -6.04 19.03 -0.26
N TYR A 463 -6.93 19.88 -0.74
CA TYR A 463 -6.82 20.65 -1.97
C TYR A 463 -7.10 22.12 -1.71
N LEU A 464 -6.50 22.99 -2.52
CA LEU A 464 -6.92 24.37 -2.54
C LEU A 464 -8.32 24.43 -3.15
N THR A 465 -9.33 24.66 -2.31
CA THR A 465 -10.72 24.71 -2.75
C THR A 465 -10.92 25.91 -3.65
N ARG A 466 -11.61 25.71 -4.77
CA ARG A 466 -11.91 26.75 -5.78
C ARG A 466 -13.41 26.86 -5.99
N ASN A 467 -13.89 28.07 -6.29
CA ASN A 467 -15.27 28.31 -6.67
C ASN A 467 -15.54 27.86 -8.12
N ASN A 468 -16.78 28.03 -8.58
CA ASN A 468 -17.20 27.65 -9.93
C ASN A 468 -16.46 28.40 -11.06
N ASP A 469 -15.86 29.55 -10.75
CA ASP A 469 -15.04 30.35 -11.67
C ASP A 469 -13.54 29.98 -11.60
N GLY A 470 -13.18 28.95 -10.82
CA GLY A 470 -11.81 28.47 -10.65
C GLY A 470 -10.94 29.31 -9.69
N MET A 471 -11.53 30.28 -8.99
CA MET A 471 -10.84 31.14 -8.01
C MET A 471 -10.75 30.44 -6.65
N PRO A 472 -9.58 30.45 -5.98
CA PRO A 472 -9.45 29.93 -4.64
C PRO A 472 -10.42 30.58 -3.65
N VAL A 473 -11.10 29.76 -2.83
CA VAL A 473 -11.97 30.24 -1.73
C VAL A 473 -11.30 30.13 -0.36
N GLU A 474 -10.16 29.44 -0.31
CA GLU A 474 -9.33 29.31 0.88
C GLU A 474 -8.11 30.21 0.77
N TYR A 475 -7.66 30.72 1.92
CA TYR A 475 -6.45 31.53 1.98
C TYR A 475 -5.24 30.71 1.56
N PHE A 476 -4.44 31.28 0.69
CA PHE A 476 -3.27 30.63 0.14
C PHE A 476 -2.13 31.62 -0.07
N GLY A 477 -0.94 31.08 -0.26
CA GLY A 477 0.24 31.84 -0.58
C GLY A 477 1.16 31.03 -1.48
N LEU A 478 1.97 31.75 -2.25
CA LEU A 478 2.91 31.19 -3.21
C LEU A 478 4.32 31.73 -2.95
N SER A 479 5.35 30.95 -3.27
CA SER A 479 6.72 31.45 -3.35
C SER A 479 6.84 32.62 -4.32
N ASN A 480 7.79 33.52 -4.05
CA ASN A 480 7.96 34.84 -4.69
C ASN A 480 6.84 35.87 -4.47
N ASN A 481 5.73 35.50 -3.82
CA ASN A 481 4.61 36.42 -3.54
C ASN A 481 4.16 37.22 -4.78
N PRO A 482 3.88 36.57 -5.93
CA PRO A 482 3.57 37.27 -7.17
C PRO A 482 2.23 38.00 -7.08
N VAL A 483 2.09 39.04 -7.89
CA VAL A 483 0.77 39.63 -8.16
C VAL A 483 0.04 38.72 -9.14
N LEU A 484 -1.09 38.15 -8.71
CA LEU A 484 -1.84 37.18 -9.51
C LEU A 484 -2.64 37.89 -10.60
N GLN A 485 -2.25 37.66 -11.86
CA GLN A 485 -3.01 38.04 -13.06
C GLN A 485 -3.13 36.82 -13.97
N GLY A 486 -4.29 36.16 -13.95
CA GLY A 486 -4.57 34.98 -14.78
C GLY A 486 -4.14 33.64 -14.17
N SER A 487 -4.02 32.62 -15.03
CA SER A 487 -3.67 31.26 -14.62
C SER A 487 -2.23 31.18 -14.10
N LEU A 488 -2.06 30.48 -12.98
CA LEU A 488 -0.76 30.29 -12.34
C LEU A 488 0.19 29.48 -13.22
N VAL A 489 1.39 30.01 -13.49
CA VAL A 489 2.45 29.30 -14.21
C VAL A 489 3.71 29.18 -13.36
N MET A 490 4.45 28.08 -13.53
CA MET A 490 5.65 27.75 -12.73
C MET A 490 6.66 28.90 -12.66
N GLU A 491 6.94 29.57 -13.79
CA GLU A 491 7.91 30.67 -13.86
C GLU A 491 7.61 31.84 -12.91
N GLN A 492 6.35 32.07 -12.53
CA GLN A 492 5.99 33.18 -11.64
C GLN A 492 6.39 32.92 -10.19
N ILE A 493 6.45 31.65 -9.80
CA ILE A 493 6.63 31.23 -8.40
C ILE A 493 7.92 30.46 -8.17
N LYS A 494 8.64 30.11 -9.23
CA LYS A 494 9.91 29.38 -9.18
C LYS A 494 11.02 30.23 -8.54
N PHE A 495 11.79 29.63 -7.63
CA PHE A 495 12.99 30.22 -7.04
C PHE A 495 14.13 29.20 -7.03
N SER A 496 15.36 29.68 -7.10
CA SER A 496 16.55 28.83 -7.07
C SER A 496 16.97 28.54 -5.63
N HIS A 497 17.36 27.30 -5.38
CA HIS A 497 17.93 26.82 -4.12
C HIS A 497 19.32 26.27 -4.38
N HIS A 498 20.34 26.88 -3.78
CA HIS A 498 21.74 26.42 -3.95
C HIS A 498 22.47 26.28 -2.60
N LYS A 499 21.87 26.76 -1.52
CA LYS A 499 22.41 26.78 -0.16
C LYS A 499 21.28 26.90 0.84
N SER A 500 21.60 26.82 2.13
CA SER A 500 20.61 27.02 3.19
C SER A 500 19.90 28.35 2.99
N GLN A 501 18.57 28.31 2.91
CA GLN A 501 17.78 29.51 2.65
C GLN A 501 16.43 29.48 3.37
N THR A 502 15.89 30.67 3.64
CA THR A 502 14.56 30.84 4.20
C THR A 502 13.65 31.49 3.17
N GLN A 503 12.55 30.85 2.83
CA GLN A 503 11.52 31.38 1.96
C GLN A 503 10.31 31.82 2.79
N THR A 504 9.95 33.09 2.70
CA THR A 504 8.76 33.65 3.37
C THR A 504 7.63 33.80 2.37
N ILE A 505 6.48 33.23 2.71
CA ILE A 505 5.26 33.22 1.91
C ILE A 505 4.20 34.05 2.63
N ASN A 506 3.66 35.05 1.95
CA ASN A 506 2.55 35.85 2.42
C ASN A 506 1.25 35.23 1.92
N PHE A 507 0.31 35.02 2.83
CA PHE A 507 -1.04 34.63 2.44
C PHE A 507 -1.81 35.86 1.96
N TYR A 508 -2.67 35.63 0.96
CA TYR A 508 -3.59 36.60 0.39
C TYR A 508 -5.02 36.07 0.34
#